data_AF-A0A1I7NEU7-F1
#
_entry.id   AF-A0A1I7NEU7-F1
#
_cell.length_a   1.000
_cell.length_b   1.000
_cell.length_c   1.000
_cell.angle_alpha   90.00
_cell.angle_beta   90.00
_cell.angle_gamma   90.00
#
_symmetry.space_group_name_H-M   'P 1'
#
loop_
_entity.id
_entity.type
_entity.pdbx_description
1 polymer ?
#
loop_
_entity_poly.entity_id
_entity_poly.type
_entity_poly.pdbx_seq_one_letter_code
_entity_poly.pdbx_strand_id
1 'polypeptide(L)'
;MFEENIDERWNSRLDDARKLVAAQIVESVKTKWGTAVALEAATGICQTEISRIRHGKFDRFSLERLVRLLWIVDPDVEVELELKVVPKADG
;
A
#
# COMPACT_ATOMS: atom_id res chain seq x y z
N MET A 1 -16.32 18.71 -18.54
CA MET A 1 -16.69 17.32 -18.19
C MET A 1 -15.69 16.27 -18.72
N PHE A 2 -14.42 16.63 -19.00
CA PHE A 2 -13.39 15.69 -19.45
C PHE A 2 -12.25 15.49 -18.42
N GLU A 3 -12.18 16.34 -17.40
CA GLU A 3 -11.16 16.30 -16.34
C GLU A 3 -11.56 15.35 -15.21
N GLU A 4 -12.84 15.32 -14.80
CA GLU A 4 -13.36 14.40 -13.76
C GLU A 4 -13.02 12.92 -14.03
N ASN A 5 -13.03 12.49 -15.29
CA ASN A 5 -12.80 11.09 -15.66
C ASN A 5 -11.31 10.66 -15.56
N ILE A 6 -10.37 11.60 -15.73
CA ILE A 6 -8.93 11.31 -15.63
C ILE A 6 -8.52 11.12 -14.17
N ASP A 7 -8.95 12.03 -13.31
CA ASP A 7 -8.60 12.01 -11.89
C ASP A 7 -9.20 10.78 -11.19
N GLU A 8 -10.46 10.42 -11.51
CA GLU A 8 -11.09 9.20 -10.99
C GLU A 8 -10.34 7.93 -11.41
N ARG A 9 -9.98 7.81 -12.69
CA ARG A 9 -9.30 6.60 -13.20
C ARG A 9 -7.86 6.50 -12.69
N TRP A 10 -7.17 7.63 -12.54
CA TRP A 10 -5.83 7.69 -11.93
C TRP A 10 -5.90 7.28 -10.45
N ASN A 11 -6.80 7.88 -9.68
CA ASN A 11 -6.97 7.60 -8.27
C ASN A 11 -7.37 6.13 -8.03
N SER A 12 -8.27 5.56 -8.85
CA SER A 12 -8.63 4.14 -8.75
C SER A 12 -7.42 3.22 -8.92
N ARG A 13 -6.52 3.50 -9.87
CA ARG A 13 -5.31 2.67 -10.08
C ARG A 13 -4.32 2.79 -8.94
N LEU A 14 -4.16 4.00 -8.41
CA LEU A 14 -3.35 4.21 -7.20
C LEU A 14 -3.94 3.47 -6.00
N ASP A 15 -5.26 3.48 -5.85
CA ASP A 15 -5.95 2.76 -4.77
C ASP A 15 -5.77 1.24 -4.89
N ASP A 16 -5.78 0.70 -6.10
CA ASP A 16 -5.53 -0.72 -6.32
C ASP A 16 -4.08 -1.11 -5.99
N ALA A 17 -3.11 -0.27 -6.35
CA ALA A 17 -1.72 -0.45 -5.91
C ALA A 17 -1.59 -0.36 -4.38
N ARG A 18 -2.24 0.60 -3.73
CA ARG A 18 -2.26 0.73 -2.26
C ARG A 18 -2.86 -0.52 -1.61
N LYS A 19 -3.99 -1.03 -2.12
CA LYS A 19 -4.65 -2.26 -1.64
C LYS A 19 -3.70 -3.46 -1.70
N LEU A 20 -2.99 -3.62 -2.82
CA LEU A 20 -2.06 -4.72 -3.01
C LEU A 20 -0.94 -4.69 -1.97
N VAL A 21 -0.27 -3.53 -1.83
CA VAL A 21 0.82 -3.38 -0.84
C VAL A 21 0.29 -3.52 0.59
N ALA A 22 -0.88 -2.95 0.91
CA ALA A 22 -1.53 -3.08 2.21
C ALA A 22 -1.83 -4.54 2.57
N ALA A 23 -2.34 -5.32 1.62
CA ALA A 23 -2.61 -6.75 1.81
C ALA A 23 -1.31 -7.51 2.09
N GLN A 24 -0.24 -7.23 1.34
CA GLN A 24 1.07 -7.85 1.56
C GLN A 24 1.66 -7.50 2.94
N ILE A 25 1.51 -6.26 3.41
CA ILE A 25 1.90 -5.88 4.78
C ILE A 25 1.19 -6.75 5.81
N VAL A 26 -0.14 -6.93 5.68
CA VAL A 26 -0.93 -7.72 6.64
C VAL A 26 -0.47 -9.17 6.67
N GLU A 27 -0.24 -9.78 5.50
CA GLU A 27 0.24 -11.16 5.43
C GLU A 27 1.67 -11.30 5.99
N SER A 28 2.54 -10.33 5.72
CA SER A 28 3.91 -10.30 6.23
C SER A 28 3.95 -10.17 7.77
N VAL A 29 3.10 -9.31 8.34
CA VAL A 29 2.92 -9.22 9.80
C VAL A 29 2.47 -10.57 10.37
N LYS A 30 1.50 -11.21 9.73
CA LYS A 30 0.97 -12.51 10.18
C LYS A 30 2.02 -13.62 10.14
N THR A 31 2.83 -13.68 9.09
CA THR A 31 3.76 -14.79 8.84
C THR A 31 5.13 -14.62 9.50
N LYS A 32 5.67 -13.40 9.53
CA LYS A 32 7.02 -13.12 10.06
C LYS A 32 7.02 -12.73 11.53
N TRP A 33 5.97 -12.04 11.99
CA TRP A 33 5.92 -11.44 13.33
C TRP A 33 4.85 -12.05 14.24
N GLY A 34 3.82 -12.67 13.66
CA GLY A 34 2.66 -13.22 14.37
C GLY A 34 1.69 -12.16 14.89
N THR A 35 2.18 -11.06 15.49
CA THR A 35 1.35 -9.97 16.02
C THR A 35 1.92 -8.58 15.70
N ALA A 36 1.04 -7.57 15.65
CA ALA A 36 1.46 -6.18 15.48
C ALA A 36 2.25 -5.64 16.70
N VAL A 37 2.01 -6.20 17.90
CA VAL A 37 2.76 -5.85 19.12
C VAL A 37 4.22 -6.32 19.01
N ALA A 38 4.44 -7.55 18.52
CA ALA A 38 5.78 -8.07 18.32
C ALA A 38 6.56 -7.27 17.26
N LEU A 39 5.88 -6.88 16.17
CA LEU A 39 6.45 -5.98 15.17
C LEU A 39 6.85 -4.63 15.79
N GLU A 40 5.97 -4.00 16.56
CA GLU A 40 6.23 -2.69 17.17
C GLU A 40 7.43 -2.75 18.12
N ALA A 41 7.53 -3.80 18.93
CA ALA A 41 8.65 -4.01 19.83
C ALA A 41 10.00 -4.15 19.11
N ALA A 42 10.01 -4.73 17.90
CA ALA A 42 11.22 -4.98 17.13
C ALA A 42 11.61 -3.84 16.18
N THR A 43 10.63 -3.13 15.62
CA THR A 43 10.84 -2.15 14.53
C THR A 43 10.47 -0.72 14.91
N GLY A 44 9.73 -0.51 15.99
CA GLY A 44 9.15 0.79 16.35
C GLY A 44 7.96 1.21 15.49
N ILE A 45 7.53 0.40 14.51
CA ILE A 45 6.30 0.69 13.74
C ILE A 45 5.10 0.52 14.66
N CYS A 46 4.31 1.59 14.80
CA CYS A 46 3.19 1.58 15.73
C CYS A 46 2.13 0.55 15.32
N GLN A 47 1.69 -0.29 16.27
CA GLN A 47 0.62 -1.28 16.02
C GLN A 47 -0.67 -0.62 15.49
N THR A 48 -0.92 0.65 15.81
CA THR A 48 -2.10 1.38 15.32
C THR A 48 -2.02 1.71 13.83
N GLU A 49 -0.83 1.81 13.23
CA GLU A 49 -0.69 1.90 11.77
C GLU A 49 -1.08 0.56 11.13
N ILE A 50 -0.55 -0.55 11.65
CA ILE A 50 -0.86 -1.90 11.15
C ILE A 50 -2.35 -2.23 11.30
N SER A 51 -2.96 -1.85 12.43
CA SER A 51 -4.40 -2.03 12.65
C SER A 51 -5.22 -1.30 11.59
N ARG A 52 -4.86 -0.06 11.24
CA ARG A 52 -5.58 0.70 10.21
C ARG A 52 -5.45 0.09 8.82
N ILE A 53 -4.23 -0.34 8.46
CA ILE A 53 -3.97 -1.04 7.19
C ILE A 53 -4.84 -2.30 7.11
N ARG A 54 -4.86 -3.11 8.18
CA ARG A 54 -5.70 -4.31 8.27
C ARG A 54 -7.20 -4.04 8.12
N HIS A 55 -7.68 -2.90 8.59
CA HIS A 55 -9.09 -2.50 8.54
C HIS A 55 -9.44 -1.65 7.30
N GLY A 56 -8.59 -1.61 6.28
CA GLY A 56 -8.90 -0.89 5.05
C GLY A 56 -8.77 0.63 5.14
N LYS A 57 -8.30 1.17 6.27
CA LYS A 57 -8.14 2.61 6.52
C LYS A 57 -6.76 3.09 6.06
N PHE A 58 -6.41 2.73 4.82
CA PHE A 58 -5.12 3.02 4.21
C PHE A 58 -5.16 4.13 3.15
N ASP A 59 -6.34 4.70 2.89
CA ASP A 59 -6.59 5.88 2.04
C ASP A 59 -5.67 7.07 2.36
N ARG A 60 -5.38 7.27 3.64
CA ARG A 60 -4.49 8.32 4.16
C ARG A 60 -3.00 8.06 3.94
N PHE A 61 -2.61 6.87 3.47
CA PHE A 61 -1.22 6.53 3.22
C PHE A 61 -0.90 6.69 1.73
N SER A 62 0.20 7.36 1.42
CA SER A 62 0.75 7.31 0.07
C SER A 62 1.18 5.87 -0.26
N LEU A 63 1.16 5.52 -1.55
CA LEU A 63 1.71 4.23 -2.00
C LEU A 63 3.16 4.06 -1.55
N GLU A 64 3.97 5.12 -1.68
CA GLU A 64 5.36 5.15 -1.20
C GLU A 64 5.47 4.81 0.30
N ARG A 65 4.61 5.39 1.15
CA ARG A 65 4.63 5.11 2.60
C ARG A 65 4.30 3.64 2.87
N LEU A 66 3.35 3.05 2.14
CA LEU A 66 3.03 1.63 2.27
C LEU A 66 4.22 0.76 1.83
N VAL A 67 4.89 1.08 0.72
CA VAL A 67 6.07 0.33 0.26
C VAL A 67 7.22 0.40 1.27
N ARG A 68 7.51 1.59 1.82
CA ARG A 68 8.52 1.74 2.88
C ARG A 68 8.18 0.94 4.14
N LEU A 69 6.89 0.91 4.53
CA LEU A 69 6.45 0.07 5.65
C LEU A 69 6.65 -1.42 5.33
N LEU A 70 6.30 -1.85 4.11
CA LEU A 70 6.46 -3.24 3.69
C LEU A 70 7.93 -3.68 3.76
N TRP A 71 8.88 -2.88 3.27
CA TRP A 71 10.30 -3.25 3.34
C TRP A 71 10.88 -3.34 4.76
N ILE A 72 10.30 -2.63 5.73
CA ILE A 72 10.68 -2.78 7.15
C ILE A 72 10.02 -4.04 7.74
N VAL A 73 8.77 -4.30 7.39
CA VAL A 73 8.01 -5.46 7.87
C VAL A 73 8.54 -6.77 7.27
N ASP A 74 8.92 -6.76 6.00
CA ASP A 74 9.45 -7.90 5.26
C ASP A 74 10.54 -7.45 4.27
N PRO A 75 11.81 -7.46 4.70
CA PRO A 75 12.94 -7.10 3.84
C PRO A 75 13.17 -8.05 2.66
N ASP A 76 12.53 -9.24 2.68
CA ASP A 76 12.66 -10.24 1.62
C ASP A 76 11.68 -10.00 0.46
N VAL A 77 10.81 -8.99 0.56
CA VAL A 77 9.80 -8.65 -0.46
C VAL A 77 10.26 -7.48 -1.31
N GLU A 78 10.20 -7.66 -2.63
CA GLU A 78 10.41 -6.60 -3.61
C GLU A 78 9.07 -6.05 -4.11
N VAL A 79 9.01 -4.73 -4.34
CA VAL A 79 7.85 -4.07 -4.95
C VAL A 79 8.32 -3.43 -6.24
N GLU A 80 7.81 -3.93 -7.36
CA GLU A 80 8.04 -3.36 -8.69
C GLU A 80 6.80 -2.59 -9.16
N LEU A 81 7.01 -1.43 -9.78
CA LEU A 81 5.96 -0.62 -10.38
C LEU A 81 6.33 -0.27 -11.82
N GLU A 82 5.50 -0.68 -12.76
CA GLU A 82 5.65 -0.31 -14.17
C GLU A 82 4.70 0.86 -14.51
N LEU A 83 5.25 1.92 -15.11
CA LEU A 83 4.49 3.07 -15.59
C LEU A 83 4.45 3.06 -17.12
N LYS A 84 3.24 3.05 -17.68
CA LYS A 84 3.00 3.13 -19.12
C LYS A 84 2.22 4.40 -19.47
N VAL A 85 2.83 5.26 -20.30
CA VAL A 85 2.14 6.41 -20.90
C VAL A 85 1.50 5.93 -22.20
N VAL A 86 0.18 6.11 -22.31
CA VAL A 86 -0.60 5.77 -23.51
C VAL A 86 -1.28 7.02 -24.05
N PRO A 87 -1.42 7.18 -25.38
CA PRO A 87 -2.25 8.24 -25.94
C PRO A 87 -3.66 8.16 -25.38
N LYS A 88 -4.28 9.32 -25.10
CA LYS A 88 -5.70 9.39 -24.80
C LYS A 88 -6.43 8.96 -26.08
N ALA A 89 -7.28 7.94 -26.00
CA ALA A 89 -8.11 7.59 -27.15
C ALA A 89 -9.08 8.75 -27.39
N ASP A 90 -8.91 9.44 -28.51
CA ASP A 90 -9.89 10.43 -28.98
C ASP A 90 -11.11 9.64 -29.48
N GLY A 91 -12.20 9.74 -28.73
CA GLY A 91 -13.53 9.23 -29.11
C GLY A 91 -14.52 10.37 -29.09
#